data_AF-A3UCV6-F1
#
_entry.id   AF-A3UCV6-F1
#
_cell.length_a   1.000
_cell.length_b   1.000
_cell.length_c   1.000
_cell.angle_alpha   90.00
_cell.angle_beta   90.00
_cell.angle_gamma   90.00
#
_symmetry.space_group_name_H-M   'P 1'
#
loop_
_entity.id
_entity.type
_entity.pdbx_description
1 polymer ?
#
loop_
_entity_poly.entity_id
_entity_poly.type
_entity_poly.pdbx_seq_one_letter_code
_entity_poly.pdbx_strand_id
1 'polypeptide(L)'
;MDVMALSAPVFDDQDAVGVYRSSEWGERLFCKTCGSALAWRFADDHDKIAISAFAVPLSDAATFRSEVFIDAKPRFYDFAQDTKKMTGEELMAAMAPQGNA
;
A
#
# COMPACT_ATOMS: atom_id res chain seq x y z
N MET A 1 13.83 -6.40 7.75
CA MET A 1 13.89 -6.78 6.34
C MET A 1 12.74 -6.07 5.69
N ASP A 2 13.02 -4.97 5.01
CA ASP A 2 12.00 -4.26 4.23
C ASP A 2 11.56 -5.21 3.13
N VAL A 3 10.29 -5.62 3.15
CA VAL A 3 9.72 -6.45 2.09
C VAL A 3 9.45 -5.52 0.92
N MET A 4 10.44 -5.36 0.06
CA MET A 4 10.31 -4.65 -1.20
C MET A 4 9.99 -5.66 -2.31
N ALA A 5 9.02 -5.33 -3.16
CA ALA A 5 8.77 -6.12 -4.35
C ALA A 5 9.98 -6.03 -5.29
N LEU A 6 10.45 -7.18 -5.79
CA LEU A 6 11.57 -7.25 -6.75
C LEU A 6 11.19 -6.70 -8.14
N SER A 7 9.89 -6.65 -8.43
CA SER A 7 9.31 -6.15 -9.67
C SER A 7 7.88 -5.68 -9.39
N ALA A 8 7.27 -5.00 -10.37
CA ALA A 8 5.84 -4.71 -10.35
C ALA A 8 5.02 -6.02 -10.18
N PRO A 9 3.88 -5.97 -9.46
CA PRO A 9 3.00 -7.12 -9.34
C PRO A 9 2.44 -7.50 -10.71
N VAL A 10 2.36 -8.80 -10.96
CA VAL A 10 1.76 -9.36 -12.17
C VAL A 10 0.40 -9.93 -11.79
N PHE A 11 -0.62 -9.60 -12.59
CA PHE A 11 -1.95 -10.20 -12.49
C PHE A 11 -2.13 -11.16 -13.65
N ASP A 12 -2.46 -12.43 -13.34
CA ASP A 12 -2.63 -13.48 -14.36
C ASP A 12 -3.79 -13.16 -15.32
N ASP A 13 -4.86 -12.57 -14.79
CA ASP A 13 -6.01 -12.10 -15.55
C ASP A 13 -6.23 -10.60 -15.27
N GLN A 14 -5.83 -9.75 -16.21
CA GLN A 14 -6.01 -8.30 -16.10
C GLN A 14 -7.48 -7.88 -16.24
N ASP A 15 -8.30 -8.66 -16.95
CA ASP A 15 -9.72 -8.36 -17.15
C ASP A 15 -10.51 -8.59 -15.86
N ALA A 16 -10.05 -9.49 -14.99
CA ALA A 16 -10.59 -9.69 -13.64
C ALA A 16 -10.25 -8.55 -12.66
N VAL A 17 -9.30 -7.67 -12.99
CA VAL A 17 -8.88 -6.56 -12.12
C VAL A 17 -9.66 -5.29 -12.44
N GLY A 18 -10.33 -4.75 -11.43
CA GLY A 18 -10.97 -3.44 -11.46
C GLY A 18 -10.00 -2.37 -10.97
N VAL A 19 -10.04 -1.21 -11.62
CA VAL A 19 -9.29 -0.01 -11.20
C VAL A 19 -10.30 1.08 -10.89
N TYR A 20 -10.21 1.66 -9.70
CA TYR A 20 -11.03 2.79 -9.28
C TYR A 20 -10.14 3.96 -8.85
N ARG A 21 -10.26 5.09 -9.55
CA ARG A 21 -9.57 6.33 -9.19
C ARG A 21 -10.21 6.91 -7.92
N SER A 22 -9.60 6.58 -6.80
CA SER A 22 -10.13 6.86 -5.46
C SER A 22 -9.81 8.26 -4.94
N SER A 23 -8.85 8.94 -5.56
CA SER A 23 -8.50 10.34 -5.30
C SER A 23 -7.84 10.96 -6.55
N GLU A 24 -7.45 12.24 -6.47
CA GLU A 24 -6.70 12.89 -7.55
C GLU A 24 -5.37 12.18 -7.87
N TRP A 25 -4.78 11.49 -6.90
CA TRP A 25 -3.43 10.92 -6.99
C TRP A 25 -3.37 9.40 -6.73
N GLY A 26 -4.48 8.76 -6.35
CA GLY A 26 -4.49 7.37 -5.90
C GLY A 26 -5.55 6.49 -6.57
N GLU A 27 -5.12 5.31 -7.02
CA GLU A 27 -5.98 4.27 -7.58
C GLU A 27 -6.08 3.06 -6.65
N ARG A 28 -7.26 2.46 -6.60
CA ARG A 28 -7.51 1.19 -5.90
C ARG A 28 -7.72 0.08 -6.92
N LEU A 29 -6.97 -1.00 -6.75
CA LEU A 29 -7.10 -2.22 -7.54
C LEU A 29 -7.89 -3.25 -6.73
N PHE A 30 -8.91 -3.85 -7.34
CA PHE A 30 -9.80 -4.81 -6.69
C PHE A 30 -10.18 -5.95 -7.64
N CYS A 31 -10.56 -7.10 -7.09
CA CYS A 31 -11.10 -8.20 -7.90
C CYS A 31 -12.54 -7.89 -8.31
N LYS A 32 -12.85 -7.87 -9.62
CA LYS A 32 -14.22 -7.64 -10.12
C LYS A 32 -15.21 -8.74 -9.73
N THR A 33 -14.72 -9.96 -9.43
CA THR A 33 -15.57 -11.11 -9.12
C THR A 33 -16.01 -11.14 -7.66
N CYS A 34 -15.08 -10.93 -6.71
CA CYS A 34 -15.39 -11.03 -5.27
C CYS A 34 -15.28 -9.72 -4.50
N GLY A 35 -14.79 -8.64 -5.13
CA GLY A 35 -14.66 -7.32 -4.50
C GLY A 35 -13.45 -7.14 -3.58
N SER A 36 -12.58 -8.16 -3.42
CA SER A 36 -11.39 -8.06 -2.56
C SER A 36 -10.45 -6.93 -3.00
N ALA A 37 -9.97 -6.15 -2.02
CA ALA A 37 -8.93 -5.14 -2.26
C ALA A 37 -7.57 -5.82 -2.49
N LEU A 38 -6.98 -5.56 -3.66
CA LEU A 38 -5.72 -6.17 -4.10
C LEU A 38 -4.53 -5.25 -3.84
N ALA A 39 -4.65 -3.98 -4.24
CA ALA A 39 -3.57 -3.00 -4.08
C ALA A 39 -4.09 -1.56 -4.12
N TRP A 40 -3.23 -0.63 -3.70
CA TRP A 40 -3.34 0.80 -3.94
C TRP A 40 -2.09 1.27 -4.68
N ARG A 41 -2.21 2.18 -5.66
CA ARG A 41 -1.04 2.77 -6.34
C ARG A 41 -1.23 4.25 -6.63
N PHE A 42 -0.14 4.95 -6.91
CA PHE A 42 -0.23 6.31 -7.45
C PHE A 42 -0.75 6.29 -8.88
N ALA A 43 -1.61 7.24 -9.23
CA ALA A 43 -2.22 7.34 -10.56
C ALA A 43 -1.23 7.77 -11.64
N ASP A 44 -0.22 8.58 -11.28
CA ASP A 44 0.76 9.14 -12.22
C ASP A 44 2.11 8.38 -12.18
N ASP A 45 2.26 7.41 -11.28
CA ASP A 45 3.47 6.60 -11.09
C ASP A 45 3.08 5.20 -10.59
N HIS A 46 2.84 4.28 -11.53
CA HIS A 46 2.36 2.94 -11.20
C HIS A 46 3.40 2.06 -10.49
N ASP A 47 4.68 2.45 -10.45
CA ASP A 47 5.73 1.72 -9.75
C ASP A 47 5.64 1.94 -8.22
N LYS A 48 4.93 2.99 -7.78
CA LYS A 48 4.61 3.24 -6.38
C LYS A 48 3.30 2.56 -6.01
N ILE A 49 3.41 1.31 -5.59
CA ILE A 49 2.28 0.43 -5.27
C ILE A 49 2.40 -0.16 -3.88
N ALA A 50 1.27 -0.23 -3.17
CA ALA A 50 1.10 -0.91 -1.90
C ALA A 50 0.17 -2.12 -2.10
N ILE A 51 0.68 -3.32 -1.81
CA ILE A 51 -0.08 -4.57 -1.93
C ILE A 51 -0.86 -4.82 -0.65
N SER A 52 -2.13 -5.21 -0.79
CA SER A 52 -2.94 -5.64 0.35
C SER A 52 -2.33 -6.88 0.99
N ALA A 53 -2.17 -6.88 2.31
CA ALA A 53 -1.59 -8.00 3.06
C ALA A 53 -2.34 -9.33 2.83
N PHE A 54 -3.64 -9.27 2.53
CA PHE A 54 -4.48 -10.44 2.26
C PHE A 54 -4.53 -10.86 0.79
N ALA A 55 -3.90 -10.10 -0.11
CA ALA A 55 -3.83 -10.43 -1.53
C ALA A 55 -2.68 -11.39 -1.88
N VAL A 56 -1.75 -11.60 -0.95
CA VAL A 56 -0.59 -12.48 -1.12
C VAL A 56 -0.42 -13.39 0.09
N PRO A 57 0.14 -14.60 -0.06
CA PRO A 57 0.46 -15.44 1.08
C PRO A 57 1.58 -14.78 1.90
N LEU A 58 1.27 -14.40 3.13
CA LEU A 58 2.25 -13.94 4.10
C LEU A 58 2.67 -15.11 5.00
N SER A 59 3.96 -15.27 5.24
CA SER A 59 4.46 -16.25 6.20
C SER A 59 4.07 -15.84 7.63
N ASP A 60 3.96 -16.80 8.55
CA ASP A 60 3.78 -16.53 9.99
C ASP A 60 4.95 -15.75 10.62
N ALA A 61 6.09 -15.66 9.92
CA ALA A 61 7.23 -14.82 10.31
C ALA A 61 7.07 -13.33 9.91
N ALA A 62 6.00 -12.97 9.19
CA ALA A 62 5.76 -11.58 8.80
C ALA A 62 5.56 -10.70 10.04
N THR A 63 6.22 -9.53 10.06
CA THR A 63 6.14 -8.60 11.19
C THR A 63 5.45 -7.33 10.76
N PHE A 64 4.45 -6.89 11.52
CA PHE A 64 3.86 -5.57 11.35
C PHE A 64 4.80 -4.51 11.93
N ARG A 65 5.50 -3.76 11.06
CA ARG A 65 6.61 -2.87 11.47
C ARG A 65 6.26 -1.39 11.50
N SER A 66 5.33 -0.96 10.67
CA SER A 66 5.11 0.47 10.43
C SER A 66 3.63 0.79 10.22
N GLU A 67 3.22 1.93 10.74
CA GLU A 67 1.93 2.57 10.49
C GLU A 67 2.19 3.95 9.87
N VAL A 68 1.44 4.28 8.82
CA VAL A 68 1.52 5.58 8.13
C VAL A 68 0.18 6.30 8.21
N PHE A 69 0.18 7.62 8.02
CA PHE A 69 -1.00 8.47 8.18
C PHE A 69 -1.63 8.34 9.58
N ILE A 70 -0.79 8.22 10.62
CA ILE A 70 -1.26 8.07 12.01
C ILE A 70 -2.03 9.29 12.52
N ASP A 71 -1.81 10.45 11.91
CA ASP A 71 -2.53 11.70 12.13
C ASP A 71 -3.99 11.67 11.64
N ALA A 72 -4.29 10.82 10.65
CA ALA A 72 -5.65 10.57 10.17
C ALA A 72 -6.29 9.31 10.77
N LYS A 73 -5.58 8.61 11.66
CA LYS A 73 -6.02 7.33 12.24
C LYS A 73 -7.17 7.55 13.24
N PRO A 74 -8.37 6.98 13.03
CA PRO A 74 -9.44 7.06 14.01
C PRO A 74 -9.05 6.36 15.31
N ARG A 75 -9.46 6.91 16.46
CA ARG A 75 -9.12 6.36 17.78
C ARG A 75 -9.55 4.90 18.01
N PHE A 76 -10.58 4.43 17.30
CA PHE A 76 -11.05 3.04 17.41
C PHE A 76 -10.20 2.04 16.60
N TYR A 77 -9.27 2.53 15.78
CA TYR A 77 -8.43 1.73 14.88
C TYR A 77 -6.98 1.77 15.36
N ASP A 78 -6.77 1.38 16.62
CA ASP A 78 -5.46 1.38 17.26
C ASP A 78 -4.89 -0.03 17.39
N PHE A 79 -3.59 -0.19 17.10
CA PHE A 79 -2.90 -1.48 17.14
C PHE A 79 -2.04 -1.57 18.40
N ALA A 80 -2.04 -2.73 19.05
CA ALA A 80 -1.29 -2.95 20.29
C ALA A 80 0.22 -3.16 20.06
N GLN A 81 0.60 -3.48 18.83
CA GLN A 81 1.98 -3.72 18.40
C GLN A 81 2.79 -2.42 18.47
N ASP A 82 4.03 -2.52 18.93
CA ASP A 82 4.96 -1.41 18.82
C ASP A 82 5.51 -1.32 17.40
N THR A 83 5.19 -0.23 16.73
CA THR A 83 5.41 0.01 15.30
C THR A 83 6.05 1.39 15.12
N LYS A 84 6.84 1.54 14.06
CA LYS A 84 7.24 2.86 13.59
C LYS A 84 6.00 3.60 13.09
N LYS A 85 5.63 4.68 13.76
CA LYS A 85 4.49 5.52 13.40
C LYS A 85 4.98 6.70 12.58
N MET A 86 4.29 6.99 11.49
CA MET A 86 4.60 8.12 10.60
C MET A 86 3.33 8.89 10.29
N THR A 87 3.41 10.22 10.29
CA THR A 87 2.33 11.07 9.77
C THR A 87 2.28 11.01 8.25
N GLY A 88 1.18 11.50 7.66
CA GLY A 88 1.08 11.66 6.22
C GLY A 88 2.21 12.54 5.66
N GLU A 89 2.53 13.64 6.33
CA GLU A 89 3.62 14.53 5.93
C GLU A 89 4.99 13.82 5.93
N GLU A 90 5.30 13.09 7.00
CA GLU A 90 6.55 12.33 7.12
C GLU A 90 6.68 11.25 6.04
N LEU A 91 5.58 10.54 5.73
CA LEU A 91 5.57 9.56 4.65
C LEU A 91 5.82 10.22 3.30
N MET A 92 5.09 11.30 2.99
CA MET A 92 5.20 11.97 1.70
C MET A 92 6.61 12.57 1.51
N ALA A 93 7.22 13.10 2.56
CA ALA A 93 8.61 13.54 2.55
C ALA A 93 9.59 12.38 2.29
N ALA A 94 9.38 11.22 2.93
CA ALA A 94 10.20 10.02 2.71
C ALA A 94 10.05 9.41 1.31
N MET A 95 8.90 9.63 0.67
CA MET A 95 8.57 9.14 -0.67
C MET A 95 8.89 10.13 -1.79
N ALA A 96 9.27 11.36 -1.46
CA ALA A 96 9.73 12.34 -2.43
C ALA A 96 10.98 11.79 -3.15
N PRO A 97 11.12 12.02 -4.47
CA PRO A 97 12.31 11.61 -5.19
C PRO A 97 13.53 12.22 -4.50
N GLN A 98 14.46 11.38 -4.06
CA GLN A 98 15.74 11.83 -3.56
C GLN A 98 16.46 12.45 -4.76
N GLY A 99 16.58 13.77 -4.78
CA GLY A 99 17.38 14.45 -5.78
C GLY A 99 18.79 13.91 -5.71
N ASN A 100 19.27 13.28 -6.78
CA ASN A 100 20.68 12.94 -6.91
C ASN A 100 21.48 14.24 -6.81
N ALA A 101 22.29 14.35 -5.76
CA ALA A 101 23.47 15.21 -5.77
C ALA A 101 24.60 14.48 -6.51
#